data_AF-A0A3M0YDC6-F1
#
_entry.id   AF-A0A3M0YDC6-F1
#
_cell.length_a   1.000
_cell.length_b   1.000
_cell.length_c   1.000
_cell.angle_alpha   90.00
_cell.angle_beta   90.00
_cell.angle_gamma   90.00
#
_symmetry.space_group_name_H-M   'P 1'
#
loop_
_entity.id
_entity.type
_entity.pdbx_description
1 polymer ?
#
loop_
_entity_poly.entity_id
_entity_poly.type
_entity_poly.pdbx_seq_one_letter_code
_entity_poly.pdbx_strand_id
1 'polypeptide(L)' 'FIHALNTAARAVGMTEIAKKAGITRASLYKALFGETSPRFETIIKVCRALGLRLSVEPAEHMDH' A
#
# COMPACT_ATOMS: atom_id res chain seq x y z
N PHE A 1 7.95 3.17 -4.26
CA PHE A 1 6.50 2.97 -4.00
C PHE A 1 6.18 2.65 -2.53
N ILE A 2 6.70 1.56 -1.94
CA ILE A 2 6.38 1.17 -0.54
C ILE A 2 6.66 2.26 0.49
N HIS A 3 7.80 2.96 0.35
CA HIS A 3 8.13 4.09 1.22
C HIS A 3 7.06 5.20 1.20
N ALA A 4 6.44 5.48 0.05
CA ALA A 4 5.37 6.48 -0.04
C ALA A 4 4.10 6.03 0.69
N LEU A 5 3.72 4.75 0.54
CA LEU A 5 2.58 4.18 1.27
C LEU A 5 2.81 4.20 2.79
N ASN A 6 4.05 3.96 3.21
CA ASN A 6 4.46 4.07 4.59
C ASN A 6 4.27 5.50 5.13
N THR A 7 4.80 6.50 4.43
CA THR A 7 4.62 7.91 4.80
C THR A 7 3.15 8.30 4.87
N ALA A 8 2.35 7.91 3.88
CA ALA A 8 0.90 8.17 3.87
C ALA A 8 0.18 7.48 5.05
N ALA A 9 0.48 6.21 5.31
CA ALA A 9 -0.11 5.47 6.42
C ALA A 9 0.27 6.05 7.80
N ARG A 10 1.47 6.62 7.94
CA ARG A 10 1.88 7.33 9.17
C ARG A 10 1.09 8.60 9.38
N ALA A 11 0.87 9.37 8.31
CA ALA A 11 0.10 10.62 8.36
C ALA A 11 -1.36 10.39 8.76
N VAL A 12 -1.98 9.29 8.29
CA VAL A 12 -3.36 8.92 8.64
C VAL A 12 -3.44 8.26 10.02
N GLY A 13 -2.48 7.39 10.35
CA GLY A 13 -2.45 6.64 11.60
C GLY A 13 -2.47 5.13 11.37
N MET A 14 -1.42 4.45 11.85
CA MET A 14 -1.19 3.03 11.57
C MET A 14 -2.30 2.10 12.09
N THR A 15 -2.90 2.42 13.25
CA THR A 15 -3.99 1.62 13.82
C THR A 15 -5.25 1.70 12.97
N GLU A 16 -5.57 2.89 12.46
CA GLU A 16 -6.73 3.12 11.62
C GLU A 16 -6.57 2.42 10.26
N ILE A 17 -5.40 2.54 9.64
CA ILE A 17 -5.09 1.88 8.37
C ILE A 17 -5.16 0.37 8.49
N ALA A 18 -4.58 -0.23 9.54
CA ALA A 18 -4.66 -1.67 9.77
C ALA A 18 -6.12 -2.14 9.88
N LYS A 19 -6.95 -1.40 10.63
CA LYS A 19 -8.38 -1.68 10.78
C LYS A 19 -9.14 -1.57 9.45
N LYS A 20 -8.96 -0.47 8.72
CA LYS A 20 -9.61 -0.23 7.40
C LYS A 20 -9.17 -1.25 6.34
N ALA A 21 -7.90 -1.64 6.35
CA ALA A 21 -7.35 -2.63 5.44
C ALA A 21 -7.77 -4.07 5.80
N GLY A 22 -8.36 -4.30 6.98
CA GLY A 22 -8.73 -5.64 7.46
C GLY A 22 -7.52 -6.54 7.71
N ILE A 23 -6.40 -5.96 8.15
CA ILE A 23 -5.16 -6.70 8.42
C ILE A 23 -4.62 -6.40 9.82
N THR A 24 -3.75 -7.26 10.35
CA THR A 24 -3.14 -7.02 11.65
C THR A 24 -2.09 -5.91 11.56
N ARG A 25 -1.89 -5.15 12.65
CA ARG A 25 -0.79 -4.16 12.74
C ARG A 25 0.57 -4.77 12.41
N ALA A 26 0.83 -6.00 12.88
CA ALA A 26 2.08 -6.71 12.58
C ALA A 26 2.24 -6.99 11.06
N SER A 27 1.17 -7.39 10.38
CA SER A 27 1.20 -7.59 8.92
C SER A 27 1.38 -6.28 8.16
N LEU A 28 0.77 -5.18 8.63
CA LEU A 28 0.99 -3.84 8.08
C LEU A 28 2.44 -3.40 8.23
N TYR A 29 3.04 -3.61 9.41
CA TYR A 29 4.44 -3.29 9.66
C TYR A 29 5.38 -4.12 8.78
N LYS A 30 5.17 -5.44 8.70
CA LYS A 30 5.96 -6.30 7.79
C LYS A 30 5.83 -5.84 6.34
N ALA A 31 4.65 -5.39 5.92
CA ALA A 31 4.43 -4.96 4.54
C ALA A 31 5.06 -3.60 4.20
N LEU A 32 5.09 -2.65 5.14
CA LEU A 32 5.55 -1.28 4.89
C LEU A 32 6.97 -0.99 5.37
N PHE A 33 7.53 -1.86 6.23
CA PHE A 33 8.82 -1.69 6.89
C PHE A 33 9.67 -2.96 6.95
N GLY A 34 9.12 -4.12 6.59
CA GLY A 34 9.87 -5.38 6.62
C GLY A 34 10.91 -5.46 5.51
N GLU A 35 11.94 -6.26 5.74
CA GLU A 35 12.97 -6.59 4.75
C GLU A 35 12.42 -7.47 3.61
N THR A 36 11.32 -8.17 3.87
CA THR A 36 10.67 -9.05 2.88
C THR A 36 9.60 -8.30 2.11
N SER A 37 9.57 -8.54 0.79
CA SER A 37 8.63 -7.89 -0.10
C SER A 37 7.17 -8.21 0.31
N PRO A 38 6.30 -7.19 0.45
CA PRO A 38 4.90 -7.40 0.78
C PRO A 38 4.18 -8.21 -0.30
N ARG A 39 3.23 -9.05 0.12
CA ARG A 39 2.27 -9.63 -0.83
C ARG A 39 1.51 -8.51 -1.52
N PHE A 40 1.34 -8.63 -2.84
CA PHE A 40 0.62 -7.66 -3.65
C PHE A 40 -0.80 -7.37 -3.14
N GLU A 41 -1.50 -8.40 -2.66
CA GLU A 41 -2.81 -8.27 -2.02
C GLU A 41 -2.79 -7.29 -0.82
N THR A 42 -1.75 -7.35 0.00
CA THR A 42 -1.59 -6.44 1.14
C THR A 42 -1.43 -5.00 0.68
N ILE A 43 -0.70 -4.78 -0.41
CA ILE A 43 -0.53 -3.45 -1.00
C ILE A 43 -1.86 -2.89 -1.51
N ILE A 44 -2.66 -3.68 -2.22
CA ILE A 44 -4.00 -3.26 -2.67
C ILE A 44 -4.88 -2.88 -1.46
N LYS A 45 -4.87 -3.69 -0.39
CA LYS A 45 -5.65 -3.41 0.83
C LYS A 45 -5.22 -2.10 1.49
N VAL A 46 -3.92 -1.83 1.56
CA VAL A 46 -3.39 -0.57 2.12
C VAL A 46 -3.75 0.62 1.23
N CYS A 47 -3.60 0.51 -0.09
CA CYS A 47 -4.04 1.56 -1.01
C CYS A 47 -5.51 1.90 -0.81
N ARG A 48 -6.39 0.90 -0.77
CA ARG A 48 -7.84 1.11 -0.54
C ARG A 48 -8.12 1.75 0.82
N ALA A 49 -7.43 1.33 1.88
CA ALA A 49 -7.58 1.92 3.21
C ALA A 49 -7.16 3.40 3.27
N LEU A 50 -6.24 3.81 2.39
CA LEU A 50 -5.81 5.20 2.17
C LEU A 50 -6.72 5.98 1.21
N GLY A 51 -7.78 5.37 0.66
CA GLY A 51 -8.63 5.99 -0.36
C GLY A 51 -8.00 6.05 -1.75
N LEU A 52 -6.95 5.26 -2.00
CA LEU A 52 -6.23 5.20 -3.26
C LEU A 52 -6.68 4.00 -4.11
N ARG A 53 -6.56 4.15 -5.43
CA ARG A 53 -6.73 3.07 -6.41
C ARG A 53 -5.39 2.83 -7.12
N LEU A 54 -5.01 1.56 -7.27
CA LEU A 54 -3.92 1.17 -8.16
C LEU A 54 -4.51 1.02 -9.57
N SER A 55 -3.95 1.71 -10.55
CA SER A 55 -4.26 1.54 -11.97
C SER A 55 -3.01 1.10 -12.72
N VAL A 56 -3.23 0.41 -13.84
CA VAL A 56 -2.19 0.05 -14.80
C VAL A 56 -2.55 0.79 -16.08
N GLU A 57 -1.63 1.60 -16.56
CA GLU A 57 -1.77 2.36 -17.79
C GLU A 57 -0.70 1.88 -18.79
N PRO A 58 -0.93 2.03 -20.10
CA PRO A 58 0.11 1.80 -21.09
C PRO A 58 1.37 2.60 -20.76
N ALA A 59 2.53 1.95 -20.81
CA ALA A 59 3.82 2.60 -20.63
C ALA A 59 4.19 3.36 -21.90
N GLU A 60 3.54 4.50 -22.11
CA GLU A 60 3.61 5.35 -23.32
C GLU A 60 3.19 4.62 -24.62
N HIS A 61 2.40 5.30 -25.44
CA HIS A 61 2.13 4.85 -26.80
C HIS A 61 3.40 5.12 -27.61
N MET A 62 4.26 4.12 -27.84
CA MET A 62 5.22 4.22 -28.94
C MET A 62 4.41 4.13 -30.23
N ASP A 63 3.97 5.31 -30.72
CA ASP A 63 3.50 5.48 -32.09
C ASP A 63 4.57 4.87 -33.01
N HIS A 64 4.20 3.80 -33.73
CA HIS A 64 4.98 3.25 -34.83
C HIS A 64 4.68 4.01 -36.12
#